data_AF-L5N228-F1
#
_entry.id   AF-L5N228-F1
#
_cell.length_a   1.000
_cell.length_b   1.000
_cell.length_c   1.000
_cell.angle_alpha   90.00
_cell.angle_beta   90.00
_cell.angle_gamma   90.00
#
_symmetry.space_group_name_H-M   'P 1'
#
loop_
_entity.id
_entity.type
_entity.pdbx_description
1 polymer ?
#
loop_
_entity_poly.entity_id
_entity_poly.type
_entity_poly.pdbx_seq_one_letter_code
_entity_poly.pdbx_strand_id
1 'polypeptide(L)'
;MEVKIEPLKGFTPQIGHLVSQMNYARKTTLEAASGLTISELDFLPSKDGNSIGALLLHIAAVEIGFQIEIFEGRRPNEQEMLEWDPHIVLEKKEEETLKDIH
;
A
#
# COMPACT_ATOMS: atom_id res chain seq x y z
N MET A 1 14.62 -2.74 -17.97
CA MET A 1 15.25 -3.98 -17.47
C MET A 1 14.15 -4.99 -17.22
N GLU A 2 14.18 -6.12 -17.92
CA GLU A 2 13.22 -7.22 -17.79
C GLU A 2 13.34 -7.84 -16.39
N VAL A 3 12.23 -7.92 -15.64
CA VAL A 3 12.23 -8.64 -14.35
C VAL A 3 11.95 -10.10 -14.64
N LYS A 4 12.93 -10.95 -14.32
CA LYS A 4 12.72 -12.40 -14.33
C LYS A 4 12.24 -12.85 -12.96
N ILE A 5 11.19 -13.67 -12.95
CA ILE A 5 10.70 -14.31 -11.73
C ILE A 5 11.49 -15.61 -11.56
N GLU A 6 12.50 -15.58 -10.69
CA GLU A 6 13.37 -16.71 -10.38
C GLU A 6 13.54 -16.82 -8.86
N PRO A 7 13.86 -18.02 -8.31
CA PRO A 7 14.10 -18.17 -6.88
C PRO A 7 15.19 -17.22 -6.39
N LEU A 8 14.85 -16.33 -5.45
CA LEU A 8 15.83 -15.45 -4.83
C LEU A 8 16.79 -16.25 -3.94
N LYS A 9 18.10 -16.04 -4.11
CA LYS A 9 19.14 -16.67 -3.29
C LYS A 9 18.96 -16.31 -1.81
N GLY A 10 19.15 -17.29 -0.92
CA GLY A 10 18.98 -17.12 0.52
C GLY A 10 17.61 -17.54 1.06
N PHE A 11 16.67 -17.93 0.19
CA PHE A 11 15.35 -18.45 0.55
C PHE A 11 15.18 -19.91 0.11
N THR A 12 14.21 -20.62 0.70
CA THR A 12 13.75 -21.90 0.14
C THR A 12 13.13 -21.66 -1.24
N PRO A 13 13.12 -22.65 -2.16
CA PRO A 13 12.75 -22.40 -3.56
C PRO A 13 11.38 -21.72 -3.75
N GLN A 14 10.36 -22.14 -3.00
CA GLN A 14 9.01 -21.58 -3.08
C GLN A 14 8.94 -20.16 -2.50
N ILE A 15 9.58 -19.93 -1.35
CA ILE A 15 9.65 -18.61 -0.74
C ILE A 15 10.45 -17.64 -1.63
N GLY A 16 11.56 -18.11 -2.22
CA GLY A 16 12.34 -17.33 -3.15
C GLY A 16 11.55 -16.89 -4.39
N HIS A 17 10.66 -17.74 -4.91
CA HIS A 17 9.73 -17.36 -5.96
C HIS A 17 8.73 -16.30 -5.49
N LEU A 18 8.10 -16.50 -4.32
CA LEU A 18 7.13 -15.55 -3.79
C LEU A 18 7.75 -14.17 -3.58
N VAL A 19 8.96 -14.11 -2.99
CA VAL A 19 9.69 -12.85 -2.82
C VAL A 19 9.99 -12.20 -4.17
N SER A 20 10.39 -12.97 -5.19
CA SER A 20 10.60 -12.44 -6.53
C SER A 20 9.30 -11.89 -7.16
N GLN A 21 8.16 -12.53 -6.93
CA GLN A 21 6.86 -12.06 -7.40
C GLN A 21 6.43 -10.78 -6.67
N MET A 22 6.64 -10.69 -5.36
CA MET A 22 6.37 -9.47 -4.58
C MET A 22 7.25 -8.30 -5.03
N ASN A 23 8.54 -8.55 -5.29
CA ASN A 23 9.44 -7.54 -5.85
C ASN A 23 8.97 -7.03 -7.22
N TYR A 24 8.47 -7.93 -8.08
CA TYR A 24 7.89 -7.55 -9.36
C TYR A 24 6.64 -6.68 -9.19
N ALA A 25 5.69 -7.11 -8.36
CA ALA A 25 4.47 -6.36 -8.08
C ALA A 25 4.78 -4.95 -7.55
N ARG A 26 5.69 -4.84 -6.56
CA ARG A 26 6.17 -3.55 -6.03
C ARG A 26 6.73 -2.67 -7.13
N LYS A 27 7.60 -3.22 -7.98
CA LYS A 27 8.23 -2.46 -9.06
C LYS A 27 7.19 -1.92 -10.04
N THR A 28 6.28 -2.76 -10.53
CA THR A 28 5.28 -2.32 -11.52
C THR A 28 4.28 -1.34 -10.93
N THR A 29 3.93 -1.47 -9.65
CA THR A 29 3.12 -0.47 -8.94
C THR A 29 3.83 0.88 -8.86
N LEU A 30 5.12 0.90 -8.53
CA LEU A 30 5.91 2.14 -8.50
C LEU A 30 6.07 2.76 -9.88
N GLU A 31 6.27 1.94 -10.92
CA GLU A 31 6.33 2.41 -12.31
C GLU A 31 4.99 3.02 -12.75
N ALA A 32 3.86 2.41 -12.38
CA ALA A 32 2.52 2.91 -12.69
C ALA A 32 2.19 4.23 -11.96
N ALA A 33 2.70 4.42 -10.75
CA ALA A 33 2.52 5.65 -9.98
C ALA A 33 3.59 6.73 -10.28
N SER A 34 4.60 6.40 -11.07
CA SER A 34 5.76 7.27 -11.30
C SER A 34 5.36 8.52 -12.07
N GLY A 35 5.72 9.70 -11.55
CA GLY A 35 5.46 10.99 -12.19
C GLY A 35 4.05 11.54 -12.00
N LEU A 36 3.17 10.85 -11.27
CA LEU A 36 1.86 11.38 -10.90
C LEU A 36 2.01 12.56 -9.93
N THR A 37 1.24 13.60 -10.18
CA THR A 37 1.07 14.74 -9.28
C THR A 37 0.13 14.39 -8.13
N ILE A 38 0.15 15.19 -7.05
CA ILE A 38 -0.77 15.01 -5.91
C ILE A 38 -2.24 15.05 -6.38
N SER A 39 -2.59 15.95 -7.30
CA SER A 39 -3.95 16.05 -7.83
C SER A 39 -4.38 14.82 -8.63
N GLU A 40 -3.46 14.17 -9.35
CA GLU A 40 -3.74 12.90 -10.03
C GLU A 40 -3.84 11.73 -9.05
N LEU A 41 -3.05 11.76 -7.97
CA LEU A 41 -3.15 10.76 -6.89
C LEU A 41 -4.47 10.86 -6.13
N ASP A 42 -4.98 12.07 -5.93
CA ASP A 42 -6.23 12.35 -5.22
C ASP A 42 -7.47 12.31 -6.14
N PHE A 43 -7.30 12.11 -7.46
CA PHE A 43 -8.41 12.03 -8.40
C PHE A 43 -9.35 10.85 -8.11
N LEU A 44 -10.65 11.13 -8.06
CA LEU A 44 -11.72 10.13 -7.90
C LEU A 44 -12.38 9.83 -9.25
N PRO A 45 -12.29 8.59 -9.76
CA PRO A 45 -12.89 8.23 -11.05
C PRO A 45 -14.43 8.15 -11.01
N SER A 46 -15.01 7.96 -9.83
CA SER A 46 -16.45 7.97 -9.58
C SER A 46 -16.72 8.29 -8.11
N LYS A 47 -17.99 8.57 -7.77
CA LYS A 47 -18.41 8.91 -6.40
C LYS A 47 -18.06 7.83 -5.37
N ASP A 48 -18.12 6.56 -5.78
CA ASP A 48 -17.83 5.41 -4.92
C ASP A 48 -16.47 4.76 -5.27
N GLY A 49 -15.63 5.46 -6.03
CA GLY A 49 -14.31 5.01 -6.45
C GLY A 49 -13.23 5.32 -5.42
N ASN A 50 -12.11 4.62 -5.50
CA ASN A 50 -10.92 4.93 -4.73
C ASN A 50 -9.95 5.75 -5.57
N SER A 51 -9.32 6.75 -4.96
CA SER A 51 -8.22 7.48 -5.59
C SER A 51 -6.98 6.58 -5.71
N ILE A 52 -6.03 6.96 -6.58
CA ILE A 52 -4.78 6.21 -6.71
C ILE A 52 -4.01 6.23 -5.38
N GLY A 53 -4.01 7.37 -4.67
CA GLY A 53 -3.40 7.50 -3.35
C GLY A 53 -4.03 6.54 -2.32
N ALA A 54 -5.36 6.41 -2.31
CA ALA A 54 -6.07 5.47 -1.44
C ALA A 54 -5.70 4.01 -1.72
N LEU A 55 -5.58 3.63 -3.01
CA LEU A 55 -5.18 2.28 -3.40
C LEU A 55 -3.72 1.98 -3.04
N LEU A 56 -2.81 2.94 -3.21
CA LEU A 56 -1.41 2.79 -2.81
C LEU A 56 -1.27 2.62 -1.29
N LEU A 57 -2.03 3.40 -0.51
CA LEU A 57 -2.09 3.25 0.95
C LEU A 57 -2.63 1.87 1.33
N HIS A 58 -3.70 1.41 0.69
CA HIS A 58 -4.27 0.09 0.94
C HIS A 58 -3.26 -1.05 0.68
N ILE A 59 -2.46 -0.97 -0.39
CA ILE A 59 -1.41 -1.96 -0.66
C ILE A 59 -0.41 -2.02 0.50
N ALA A 60 0.05 -0.87 1.01
CA ALA A 60 0.98 -0.82 2.14
C ALA A 60 0.35 -1.33 3.45
N ALA A 61 -0.91 -0.96 3.71
CA ALA A 61 -1.66 -1.40 4.87
C ALA A 61 -1.83 -2.92 4.91
N VAL A 62 -2.15 -3.54 3.77
CA VAL A 62 -2.28 -5.00 3.64
C VAL A 62 -0.95 -5.70 3.90
N GLU A 63 0.16 -5.18 3.36
CA GLU A 63 1.49 -5.72 3.65
C GLU A 63 1.79 -5.72 5.15
N ILE A 64 1.55 -4.60 5.84
CA ILE A 64 1.78 -4.47 7.28
C ILE A 64 0.86 -5.39 8.09
N GLY A 65 -0.43 -5.45 7.73
CA GLY A 65 -1.39 -6.34 8.38
C GLY A 65 -0.95 -7.81 8.32
N PHE A 66 -0.52 -8.28 7.14
CA PHE A 66 0.00 -9.64 7.02
C PHE A 66 1.33 -9.85 7.76
N GLN A 67 2.22 -8.86 7.80
CA GLN A 67 3.46 -8.98 8.58
C GLN A 67 3.17 -9.15 10.07
N ILE A 68 2.25 -8.35 10.63
CA ILE A 68 1.82 -8.47 12.02
C ILE A 68 1.18 -9.84 12.28
N GLU A 69 0.25 -10.27 11.43
CA GLU A 69 -0.43 -11.56 11.60
C GLU A 69 0.53 -12.75 11.50
N ILE A 70 1.43 -12.76 10.52
CA ILE A 70 2.28 -13.91 10.23
C ILE A 70 3.52 -13.94 11.14
N PHE A 71 4.18 -12.79 11.35
CA PHE A 71 5.44 -12.75 12.10
C PHE A 71 5.25 -12.52 13.59
N GLU A 72 4.19 -11.82 14.00
CA GLU A 72 3.93 -11.54 15.41
C GLU A 72 2.77 -12.38 15.99
N GLY A 73 1.99 -13.05 15.15
CA GLY A 73 0.91 -13.94 15.60
C GLY A 73 -0.25 -13.22 16.27
N ARG A 74 -0.45 -11.94 15.95
CA ARG A 74 -1.51 -11.08 16.52
C ARG A 74 -2.22 -10.29 15.42
N ARG A 75 -3.29 -9.57 15.77
CA ARG A 75 -3.91 -8.58 14.88
C ARG A 75 -3.29 -7.19 15.09
N PRO A 76 -3.41 -6.28 14.10
CA PRO A 76 -3.09 -4.88 14.31
C PRO A 76 -3.85 -4.30 15.51
N ASN A 77 -3.15 -3.49 16.31
CA ASN A 77 -3.74 -2.77 17.44
C ASN A 77 -4.40 -1.47 16.98
N GLU A 78 -5.11 -0.79 17.88
CA GLU A 78 -5.83 0.45 17.55
C GLU A 78 -4.92 1.54 16.97
N GLN A 79 -3.70 1.71 17.50
CA GLN A 79 -2.76 2.71 17.01
C GLN A 79 -2.29 2.38 15.59
N GLU A 80 -1.99 1.11 15.31
CA GLU A 80 -1.59 0.66 13.97
C GLU A 80 -2.75 0.81 12.97
N MET A 81 -3.99 0.52 13.39
CA MET A 81 -5.17 0.76 12.57
C MET A 81 -5.38 2.25 12.31
N LEU A 82 -5.17 3.11 13.30
CA LEU A 82 -5.27 4.56 13.14
C LEU A 82 -4.23 5.14 12.17
N GLU A 83 -3.09 4.45 11.99
CA GLU A 83 -2.00 4.87 11.11
C GLU A 83 -2.13 4.28 9.70
N TRP A 84 -2.64 3.05 9.57
CA TRP A 84 -2.60 2.31 8.31
C TRP A 84 -3.96 1.97 7.72
N ASP A 85 -5.07 2.03 8.46
CA ASP A 85 -6.39 1.79 7.89
C ASP A 85 -6.72 2.90 6.88
N PRO A 86 -6.90 2.56 5.58
CA PRO A 86 -7.14 3.57 4.55
C PRO A 86 -8.39 4.41 4.82
N HIS A 87 -9.44 3.84 5.40
CA HIS A 87 -10.64 4.61 5.71
C HIS A 87 -10.36 5.67 6.78
N ILE A 88 -9.69 5.27 7.85
CA ILE A 88 -9.37 6.17 8.96
C ILE A 88 -8.37 7.25 8.53
N VAL A 89 -7.35 6.89 7.76
CA VAL A 89 -6.33 7.83 7.29
C VAL A 89 -6.94 8.87 6.35
N LEU A 90 -7.84 8.45 5.46
CA LEU A 90 -8.52 9.37 4.55
C LEU A 90 -9.48 10.31 5.31
N GLU A 91 -10.25 9.79 6.27
CA GLU A 91 -11.12 10.63 7.13
C GLU A 91 -10.31 11.71 7.88
N LYS A 92 -9.15 11.35 8.46
CA LYS A 92 -8.26 12.33 9.13
C LYS A 92 -7.74 13.40 8.16
N LYS A 93 -7.35 13.00 6.94
CA LYS A 93 -6.89 13.94 5.92
C LYS A 93 -7.99 14.93 5.56
N GLU A 94 -9.23 14.48 5.42
CA GLU A 94 -10.39 15.35 5.18
C GLU A 94 -10.60 16.34 6.34
N GLU A 95 -10.54 15.89 7.59
CA GLU A 95 -10.67 16.77 8.76
C GLU A 95 -9.56 17.84 8.84
N GLU A 96 -8.32 17.47 8.51
CA GLU A 96 -7.19 18.42 8.49
C GLU A 96 -7.36 19.46 7.39
N THR A 97 -7.74 19.05 6.17
CA THR A 97 -7.97 20.00 5.06
C THR A 97 -9.08 21.00 5.37
N LEU A 98 -10.10 20.62 6.14
CA LEU A 98 -11.17 21.53 6.57
C LEU A 98 -10.71 22.56 7.61
N LYS A 99 -9.67 22.25 8.41
CA LYS A 99 -9.12 23.18 9.41
C LYS A 99 -8.23 24.26 8.79
N ASP A 100 -7.58 23.96 7.66
CA ASP A 100 -6.72 24.91 6.94
C ASP A 100 -7.50 25.97 6.13
N ILE A 101 -8.83 25.89 6.11
CA ILE A 101 -9.73 26.80 5.37
C ILE A 101 -10.37 27.85 6.31
N HIS A 102 -9.96 27.92 7.59
CA HIS A 102 -10.42 28.90 8.59
C HIS A 102 -9.25 29.68 9.22
#